data_AF-A0A6L7NJ08-F1
#
_entry.id   AF-A0A6L7NJ08-F1
#
_cell.length_a   1.000
_cell.length_b   1.000
_cell.length_c   1.000
_cell.angle_alpha   90.00
_cell.angle_beta   90.00
_cell.angle_gamma   90.00
#
_symmetry.space_group_name_H-M   'P 1'
#
loop_
_entity.id
_entity.type
_entity.pdbx_description
1 polymer ?
#
loop_
_entity_poly.entity_id
_entity_poly.type
_entity_poly.pdbx_seq_one_letter_code
_entity_poly.pdbx_strand_id
1 'polypeptide(L)'
;MPLYEYLCEECDGIFEAVRPMKQADEPEPCPLCDTEGQRLMPSTFQAFIVRGGYPRRIPDRGNFWHLGKEVSYLPKKARPGEHPQLPSEARKDPPNSQDFTELVEQKVAERRVKREERKAAHARKMEARNKKKIRKIPKGRFDGA
;
A
#
# COMPACT_ATOMS: atom_id res chain seq x y z
N MET A 1 -1.28 -40.63 -6.53
CA MET A 1 -2.42 -39.79 -7.01
C MET A 1 -2.01 -38.33 -6.89
N PRO A 2 -2.46 -37.45 -7.78
CA PRO A 2 -2.18 -36.01 -7.68
C PRO A 2 -2.85 -35.39 -6.44
N LEU A 3 -2.25 -34.31 -5.93
CA LEU A 3 -2.79 -33.43 -4.92
C LEU A 3 -3.44 -32.23 -5.60
N TYR A 4 -4.62 -31.84 -5.12
CA TYR A 4 -5.32 -30.64 -5.57
C TYR A 4 -5.68 -29.78 -4.35
N GLU A 5 -5.74 -28.47 -4.58
CA GLU A 5 -6.16 -27.49 -3.58
C GLU A 5 -7.66 -27.19 -3.77
N TYR A 6 -8.38 -27.06 -2.66
CA TYR A 6 -9.80 -26.74 -2.59
C TYR A 6 -10.02 -25.56 -1.65
N LEU A 7 -11.00 -24.71 -1.96
CA LEU A 7 -11.43 -23.59 -1.12
C LEU A 7 -12.80 -23.88 -0.54
N CYS A 8 -12.92 -23.81 0.77
CA CYS A 8 -14.20 -23.80 1.45
C CYS A 8 -14.70 -22.35 1.60
N GLU A 9 -15.88 -22.04 1.05
CA GLU A 9 -16.46 -20.69 1.12
C GLU A 9 -16.94 -20.31 2.53
N GLU A 10 -17.32 -21.28 3.36
CA GLU A 10 -17.80 -21.01 4.72
C GLU A 10 -16.67 -20.77 5.72
N CYS A 11 -15.63 -21.59 5.63
CA CYS A 11 -14.47 -21.53 6.50
C CYS A 11 -13.39 -20.56 5.97
N ASP A 12 -13.54 -20.06 4.73
CA ASP A 12 -12.55 -19.27 3.96
C ASP A 12 -11.14 -19.89 4.02
N GLY A 13 -11.11 -21.23 3.97
CA GLY A 13 -9.93 -22.05 4.21
C GLY A 13 -9.53 -22.83 2.97
N ILE A 14 -8.22 -22.88 2.71
CA ILE A 14 -7.65 -23.71 1.65
C ILE A 14 -7.18 -25.03 2.25
N PHE A 15 -7.55 -26.15 1.61
CA PHE A 15 -7.11 -27.48 2.01
C PHE A 15 -6.71 -28.33 0.80
N GLU A 16 -5.90 -29.35 1.04
CA GLU A 16 -5.37 -30.23 0.01
C GLU A 16 -6.04 -31.61 0.08
N ALA A 17 -6.43 -32.15 -1.08
CA ALA A 17 -7.00 -33.50 -1.18
C ALA A 17 -6.36 -34.30 -2.32
N VAL A 18 -6.15 -35.60 -2.07
CA VAL A 18 -5.57 -36.54 -3.02
C VAL A 18 -6.71 -37.19 -3.82
N ARG A 19 -6.89 -36.81 -5.08
CA ARG A 19 -8.01 -37.26 -5.93
C ARG A 19 -7.53 -37.86 -7.25
N PRO A 20 -8.26 -38.80 -7.85
CA PRO A 20 -7.98 -39.22 -9.22
C PRO A 20 -8.35 -38.07 -10.16
N MET A 21 -7.64 -37.95 -11.28
CA MET A 21 -7.81 -36.79 -12.19
C MET A 21 -9.23 -36.64 -12.75
N LYS A 22 -10.01 -37.73 -12.84
CA LYS A 22 -11.42 -37.69 -13.25
C LYS A 22 -12.34 -36.96 -12.26
N GLN A 23 -11.95 -36.91 -11.00
CA GLN A 23 -12.74 -36.36 -9.89
C GLN A 23 -12.14 -35.04 -9.38
N ALA A 24 -11.15 -34.48 -10.08
CA ALA A 24 -10.46 -33.27 -9.65
C ALA A 24 -11.40 -32.07 -9.56
N ASP A 25 -12.35 -31.96 -10.50
CA ASP A 25 -13.30 -30.85 -10.59
C ASP A 25 -14.55 -31.02 -9.71
N GLU A 26 -14.74 -32.19 -9.12
CA GLU A 26 -15.84 -32.45 -8.18
C GLU A 26 -15.54 -31.80 -6.81
N PRO A 27 -16.55 -31.27 -6.12
CA PRO A 27 -16.38 -30.69 -4.79
C PRO A 27 -15.95 -31.75 -3.77
N GLU A 28 -15.16 -31.32 -2.78
CA GLU A 28 -14.65 -32.18 -1.70
C GLU A 28 -15.09 -31.62 -0.33
N PRO A 29 -15.54 -32.45 0.62
CA PRO A 29 -15.93 -31.99 1.95
C PRO A 29 -14.75 -31.40 2.71
N CYS A 30 -14.96 -30.22 3.29
CA CYS A 30 -13.95 -29.53 4.08
C CYS A 30 -13.68 -30.29 5.39
N PRO A 31 -12.41 -30.55 5.78
CA PRO A 31 -12.08 -31.27 7.01
C PRO A 31 -12.44 -30.49 8.30
N LEU A 32 -12.81 -29.21 8.20
CA LEU A 32 -13.14 -28.35 9.34
C LEU A 32 -14.65 -28.23 9.57
N CYS A 33 -15.42 -28.01 8.50
CA CYS A 33 -16.85 -27.69 8.57
C CYS A 33 -17.75 -28.69 7.82
N ASP A 34 -17.17 -29.71 7.16
CA ASP A 34 -17.86 -30.76 6.39
C ASP A 34 -18.71 -30.25 5.22
N THR A 35 -18.52 -28.98 4.84
CA THR A 35 -19.18 -28.34 3.70
C THR A 35 -18.38 -28.47 2.42
N GLU A 36 -19.07 -28.43 1.27
CA GLU A 36 -18.48 -28.67 -0.04
C GLU A 36 -17.52 -27.54 -0.43
N GLY A 37 -16.23 -27.88 -0.56
CA GLY A 37 -15.19 -26.99 -1.08
C GLY A 37 -15.03 -27.15 -2.59
N GLN A 38 -14.91 -26.04 -3.31
CA GLN A 38 -14.65 -26.05 -4.76
C GLN A 38 -13.17 -26.12 -5.06
N ARG A 39 -12.82 -26.78 -6.18
CA ARG A 39 -11.43 -26.88 -6.64
C ARG A 39 -10.86 -25.49 -6.90
N LEU A 40 -9.74 -25.18 -6.25
CA LEU A 40 -9.00 -23.96 -6.52
C LEU A 40 -8.17 -24.15 -7.80
N MET A 41 -8.59 -23.49 -8.88
CA MET A 41 -7.80 -23.42 -10.11
C MET A 41 -6.85 -22.23 -10.03
N PRO A 42 -5.52 -22.43 -10.06
CA PRO A 42 -4.58 -21.31 -10.08
C PRO A 42 -4.83 -20.46 -11.33
N SER A 43 -5.34 -19.25 -11.14
CA SER A 43 -5.62 -18.32 -12.25
C SER A 43 -4.32 -17.78 -12.89
N THR A 44 -3.21 -17.85 -12.16
CA THR A 44 -1.88 -17.47 -12.63
C THR A 44 -0.91 -18.63 -12.50
N PHE A 45 -0.46 -19.17 -13.64
CA PHE A 45 0.62 -20.14 -13.69
C PHE A 45 1.97 -19.41 -13.74
N GLN A 46 2.68 -19.34 -12.61
CA GLN A 46 4.04 -18.79 -12.56
C GLN A 46 5.06 -19.90 -12.84
N ALA A 47 5.26 -20.24 -14.11
CA ALA A 47 6.37 -21.11 -14.51
C ALA A 47 7.66 -20.31 -14.74
N PHE A 48 8.71 -20.76 -14.06
CA PHE A 48 10.08 -20.32 -14.30
C PHE A 48 10.97 -21.53 -14.56
N ILE A 49 11.89 -21.38 -15.51
CA ILE A 49 12.99 -22.34 -15.69
C ILE A 49 14.20 -21.83 -14.91
N VAL A 50 14.95 -22.73 -14.28
CA VAL A 50 16.19 -22.38 -13.61
C VAL A 50 17.37 -22.81 -14.48
N ARG A 51 18.18 -21.86 -14.95
CA ARG A 51 19.40 -22.16 -15.74
C ARG A 51 20.59 -21.41 -15.14
N GLY A 52 21.61 -22.16 -14.72
CA GLY A 52 22.77 -21.60 -14.03
C GLY A 52 22.44 -21.02 -12.65
N GLY A 53 21.40 -21.55 -11.98
CA GLY A 53 20.96 -21.11 -10.65
C GLY A 53 20.02 -19.90 -10.63
N TYR A 54 19.62 -19.37 -11.79
CA TYR A 54 18.77 -18.18 -11.88
C TYR A 54 17.41 -18.46 -12.52
N PRO A 55 16.31 -17.90 -11.98
CA PRO A 55 14.99 -18.04 -12.55
C PRO A 55 14.87 -17.23 -13.85
N ARG A 56 14.27 -17.83 -14.87
CA ARG A 56 13.92 -17.20 -16.15
C ARG A 56 12.45 -17.48 -16.47
N ARG A 57 11.78 -16.54 -17.13
CA ARG A 57 10.39 -16.72 -17.60
C ARG A 57 10.34 -17.52 -18.89
N ILE A 58 9.29 -18.32 -19.04
CA ILE A 58 8.88 -18.95 -20.30
C ILE A 58 8.01 -17.95 -21.07
N PRO A 59 8.14 -17.81 -22.40
CA PRO A 59 9.10 -18.45 -23.31
C PRO A 59 10.53 -17.93 -23.09
N ASP A 60 11.54 -18.80 -23.17
CA ASP A 60 12.94 -18.42 -22.91
C ASP A 60 13.47 -17.50 -24.02
N ARG A 61 13.37 -16.18 -23.79
CA ARG A 61 13.96 -15.15 -24.66
C ARG A 61 15.47 -15.02 -24.46
N GLY A 62 16.08 -15.80 -23.56
CA GLY A 62 17.49 -15.67 -23.19
C GLY A 62 17.76 -14.58 -22.14
N ASN A 63 16.75 -13.79 -21.78
CA ASN A 63 16.83 -12.72 -20.77
C ASN A 63 16.78 -13.29 -19.33
N PHE A 64 17.14 -12.45 -18.38
CA PHE A 64 17.11 -12.74 -16.94
C PHE A 64 16.05 -11.87 -16.25
N TRP A 65 15.57 -12.35 -15.10
CA TRP A 65 14.65 -11.59 -14.26
C TRP A 65 15.39 -11.05 -13.03
N HIS A 66 15.47 -9.73 -12.87
CA HIS A 66 16.19 -9.10 -11.77
C HIS A 66 15.45 -7.85 -11.29
N LEU A 67 15.35 -7.65 -9.97
CA LEU A 67 14.63 -6.52 -9.35
C LEU A 67 13.22 -6.29 -9.92
N GLY A 68 12.49 -7.38 -10.19
CA GLY A 68 11.12 -7.33 -10.69
C GLY A 68 10.98 -6.92 -12.17
N LYS A 69 12.08 -6.84 -12.93
CA LYS A 69 12.07 -6.46 -14.36
C LYS A 69 12.94 -7.42 -15.19
N GLU A 70 12.69 -7.47 -16.50
CA GLU A 70 13.54 -8.21 -17.45
C GLU A 70 14.83 -7.43 -17.72
N VAL A 71 15.96 -8.13 -17.63
CA VAL A 71 17.31 -7.61 -17.92
C VAL A 71 18.02 -8.56 -18.88
N SER A 72 18.86 -8.05 -19.77
CA SER A 72 19.52 -8.91 -20.77
C SER A 72 20.73 -9.66 -20.22
N TYR A 73 21.35 -9.17 -19.14
CA TYR A 73 22.45 -9.85 -18.44
C TYR A 73 22.37 -9.62 -16.92
N LEU A 74 23.03 -10.47 -16.13
CA LEU A 74 23.23 -10.21 -14.70
C LEU A 74 24.45 -9.30 -14.47
N PRO A 75 24.35 -8.34 -13.53
CA PRO A 75 25.44 -7.41 -13.30
C PRO A 75 26.56 -8.14 -12.55
N LYS A 76 27.77 -8.12 -13.13
CA LYS A 76 28.97 -8.65 -12.43
C LYS A 76 29.38 -7.75 -11.26
N LYS A 77 29.04 -6.46 -11.35
CA LYS A 77 29.33 -5.42 -10.35
C LYS A 77 28.15 -4.45 -10.35
N ALA A 78 27.41 -4.41 -9.26
CA ALA A 78 26.39 -3.40 -9.01
C ALA A 78 26.25 -3.20 -7.50
N ARG A 79 25.70 -2.05 -7.09
CA ARG A 79 25.34 -1.83 -5.68
C ARG A 79 24.10 -2.68 -5.35
N PRO A 80 23.88 -3.04 -4.07
CA PRO A 80 22.66 -3.74 -3.67
C PRO A 80 21.41 -2.98 -4.11
N GLY A 81 20.50 -3.66 -4.81
CA GLY A 81 19.26 -3.06 -5.30
C GLY A 81 19.39 -2.24 -6.59
N GLU A 82 20.58 -2.20 -7.21
CA GLU A 82 20.80 -1.49 -8.47
C GLU A 82 21.17 -2.45 -9.60
N HIS A 83 20.75 -2.12 -10.81
CA HIS A 83 21.15 -2.83 -12.02
C HIS A 83 21.51 -1.81 -13.11
N PRO A 84 22.64 -1.94 -13.84
CA PRO A 84 23.03 -0.96 -14.86
C PRO A 84 21.97 -0.70 -15.95
N GLN A 85 21.12 -1.69 -16.22
CA GLN A 85 20.05 -1.61 -17.23
C GLN A 85 18.71 -1.18 -16.65
N LEU A 86 18.55 -1.21 -15.32
CA LEU A 86 17.31 -0.78 -14.70
C LEU A 86 17.53 0.61 -14.12
N PRO A 87 16.64 1.57 -14.38
CA PRO A 87 16.71 2.85 -13.70
C PRO A 87 16.61 2.58 -12.20
N SER A 88 17.65 2.97 -11.45
CA SER A 88 17.59 2.95 -10.01
C SER A 88 16.58 4.02 -9.58
N GLU A 89 15.76 3.71 -8.58
CA GLU A 89 14.91 4.71 -7.92
C GLU A 89 15.75 5.70 -7.08
N ALA A 90 17.08 5.59 -7.15
CA ALA A 90 18.02 6.32 -6.34
C ALA A 90 18.01 7.81 -6.71
N ARG A 91 17.54 8.59 -5.73
CA ARG A 91 17.70 10.04 -5.53
C ARG A 91 17.54 10.87 -6.79
N LYS A 92 16.33 11.41 -6.99
CA LYS A 92 16.12 12.62 -7.81
C LYS A 92 17.26 13.60 -7.51
N ASP A 93 17.96 14.04 -8.54
CA ASP A 93 19.01 15.05 -8.41
C ASP A 93 18.53 16.19 -7.50
N PRO A 94 19.41 16.81 -6.71
CA PRO A 94 18.99 17.94 -5.90
C PRO A 94 18.26 18.95 -6.79
N PRO A 95 17.14 19.53 -6.32
CA PRO A 95 16.36 20.48 -7.09
C PRO A 95 17.27 21.54 -7.71
N ASN A 96 16.98 21.94 -8.96
CA ASN A 96 17.68 23.03 -9.60
C ASN A 96 17.56 24.29 -8.72
N SER A 97 18.45 25.27 -8.87
CA SER A 97 18.40 26.54 -8.14
C SER A 97 17.00 27.19 -8.19
N GLN A 98 16.33 27.08 -9.34
CA GLN A 98 14.95 27.54 -9.54
C GLN A 98 13.94 26.75 -8.70
N ASP A 99 14.01 25.42 -8.73
CA ASP A 99 13.15 24.56 -7.90
C ASP A 99 13.35 24.83 -6.40
N PHE A 100 14.57 25.15 -5.98
CA PHE A 100 14.85 25.50 -4.59
C PHE A 100 14.19 26.82 -4.18
N THR A 101 14.23 27.84 -5.04
CA THR A 101 13.53 29.12 -4.78
C THR A 101 12.03 28.92 -4.64
N GLU A 102 11.41 28.15 -5.54
CA GLU A 102 9.97 27.86 -5.48
C GLU A 102 9.59 27.09 -4.21
N LEU A 103 10.39 26.09 -3.81
CA LEU A 103 10.18 25.34 -2.58
C LEU A 103 10.29 26.22 -1.34
N VAL A 104 11.22 27.18 -1.31
CA VAL A 104 11.35 28.13 -0.21
C VAL A 104 10.15 29.06 -0.15
N GLU A 105 9.71 29.60 -1.28
CA GLU A 105 8.53 30.47 -1.36
C GLU A 105 7.26 29.75 -0.89
N GLN A 106 7.05 28.51 -1.32
CA GLN A 106 5.94 27.67 -0.84
C GLN A 106 6.00 27.48 0.66
N LYS A 107 7.17 27.14 1.23
CA LYS A 107 7.33 26.96 2.68
C LYS A 107 7.09 28.23 3.47
N VAL A 108 7.49 29.39 2.93
CA VAL A 108 7.24 30.69 3.53
C VAL A 108 5.74 31.01 3.50
N ALA A 109 5.05 30.73 2.38
CA ALA A 109 3.61 30.90 2.25
C ALA A 109 2.84 30.02 3.24
N GLU A 110 3.16 28.74 3.34
CA GLU A 110 2.56 27.82 4.32
C GLU A 110 2.74 28.31 5.76
N ARG A 111 3.94 28.79 6.10
CA ARG A 111 4.22 29.36 7.44
C ARG A 111 3.40 30.62 7.71
N ARG A 112 3.15 31.46 6.69
CA ARG A 112 2.30 32.65 6.81
C ARG A 112 0.84 32.25 7.07
N VAL A 113 0.30 31.33 6.27
CA VAL A 113 -1.06 30.79 6.44
C VAL A 113 -1.23 30.21 7.83
N LYS A 114 -0.32 29.34 8.27
CA LYS A 114 -0.35 28.73 9.61
C LYS A 114 -0.29 29.77 10.74
N ARG A 115 0.43 30.88 10.55
CA ARG A 115 0.49 31.98 11.52
C ARG A 115 -0.84 32.73 11.58
N GLU A 116 -1.49 32.95 10.45
CA GLU A 116 -2.81 33.59 10.39
C GLU A 116 -3.89 32.71 10.99
N GLU A 117 -3.89 31.41 10.70
CA GLU A 117 -4.78 30.44 11.33
C GLU A 117 -4.62 30.43 12.85
N ARG A 118 -3.38 30.43 13.36
CA ARG A 118 -3.10 30.52 14.81
C ARG A 118 -3.64 31.81 15.41
N LYS A 119 -3.47 32.95 14.74
CA LYS A 119 -4.02 34.24 15.18
C LYS A 119 -5.55 34.22 15.19
N ALA A 120 -6.17 33.69 14.14
CA ALA A 120 -7.62 33.58 14.03
C ALA A 120 -8.19 32.64 15.10
N ALA A 121 -7.54 31.49 15.36
CA ALA A 121 -7.92 30.57 16.42
C ALA A 121 -7.81 31.23 17.81
N HIS A 122 -6.74 32.00 18.05
CA HIS A 122 -6.60 32.77 19.30
C HIS A 122 -7.69 33.82 19.44
N ALA A 123 -8.00 34.58 18.39
CA ALA A 123 -9.08 35.57 18.39
C ALA A 123 -10.45 34.92 18.68
N ARG A 124 -10.79 33.82 18.01
CA ARG A 124 -12.01 33.03 18.28
C ARG A 124 -12.08 32.56 19.74
N LYS A 125 -10.96 32.09 20.32
CA LYS A 125 -10.90 31.66 21.73
C LYS A 125 -11.14 32.83 22.68
N MET A 126 -10.59 34.01 22.39
CA MET A 126 -10.79 35.22 23.18
C MET A 126 -12.23 35.72 23.10
N GLU A 127 -12.83 35.71 21.92
CA GLU A 127 -14.23 36.07 21.70
C GLU A 127 -15.18 35.12 22.46
N ALA A 128 -14.95 33.80 22.37
CA ALA A 128 -15.71 32.81 23.13
C ALA A 128 -15.56 32.99 24.66
N ARG A 129 -14.35 33.32 25.14
CA ARG A 129 -14.12 33.65 26.55
C ARG A 129 -14.87 34.91 26.97
N ASN A 130 -14.90 35.94 26.13
CA ASN A 130 -15.62 37.18 26.40
C ASN A 130 -17.14 36.94 26.45
N LYS A 131 -17.70 36.21 25.47
CA LYS A 131 -19.12 35.82 25.44
C LYS A 131 -19.54 34.99 26.66
N LYS A 132 -18.66 34.08 27.14
CA LYS A 132 -18.88 33.34 28.39
C LYS A 132 -18.85 34.25 29.63
N LYS A 133 -17.99 35.26 29.68
CA LYS A 133 -17.99 36.27 30.77
C LYS A 133 -19.29 37.07 30.77
N ILE A 134 -19.74 37.57 29.61
CA ILE A 134 -20.99 38.35 29.48
C ILE A 134 -22.21 37.53 29.93
N ARG A 135 -22.28 36.24 29.56
CA ARG A 135 -23.35 35.34 30.02
C ARG A 135 -23.37 35.05 31.53
N LYS A 136 -22.23 35.23 32.22
CA LYS A 136 -22.12 35.02 33.68
C LYS A 136 -22.44 36.26 34.51
N ILE A 137 -22.65 37.42 33.88
CA ILE A 137 -23.13 38.61 34.59
C ILE A 137 -24.63 38.37 34.87
N PRO A 138 -25.08 38.27 36.13
CA PRO A 138 -26.49 38.09 36.43
C PRO A 138 -27.26 39.30 35.90
N LYS A 139 -28.27 39.07 35.06
CA LYS A 139 -29.21 40.14 34.67
C LYS A 139 -29.91 40.59 35.96
N GLY A 140 -29.56 41.79 36.42
CA GLY A 140 -30.17 42.40 37.61
C GLY A 140 -31.68 42.38 37.48
N ARG A 141 -32.32 41.80 38.49
CA ARG A 141 -33.76 41.85 38.76
C ARG A 141 -34.10 43.31 39.07
N PHE A 142 -34.65 44.02 38.09
CA PHE A 142 -35.24 45.35 38.29
C PHE A 142 -36.68 45.13 38.75
N ASP A 143 -36.86 44.91 40.06
CA ASP A 143 -38.18 44.97 40.70
C ASP A 143 -38.35 46.40 41.25
N GLY A 144 -39.43 47.05 40.79
CA GLY A 144 -39.71 48.47 40.98
C GLY A 144 -40.09 48.87 42.41
N ALA A 145 -39.87 50.15 42.69
CA ALA A 145 -40.49 50.92 43.76
C ALA A 145 -41.32 52.04 43.12
#